data_AF-A0A1G2S711-F1
#
_entry.id   AF-A0A1G2S711-F1
#
_cell.length_a   1.000
_cell.length_b   1.000
_cell.length_c   1.000
_cell.angle_alpha   90.00
_cell.angle_beta   90.00
_cell.angle_gamma   90.00
#
_symmetry.space_group_name_H-M   'P 1'
#
loop_
_entity.id
_entity.type
_entity.pdbx_description
1 polymer ?
#
loop_
_entity_poly.entity_id
_entity_poly.type
_entity_poly.pdbx_seq_one_letter_code
_entity_poly.pdbx_strand_id
1 'polypeptide(L)'
;MINDFKVIDEQYEAGRKALRSYVIGFVLSIILTLIPYFIVVKHLMVNQTAVFAVVGSALVQLLVQVVFFLHLHKKSKPHWNLIVFIFTILIVIILVAGSLWVMYNLNYNMTEVSPFNSNEGYIPE
;
A
#
# COMPACT_ATOMS: atom_id res chain seq x y z
N MET A 1 11.06 0.90 49.26
CA MET A 1 11.12 -0.57 49.11
C MET A 1 9.84 -1.16 48.50
N ILE A 2 8.65 -1.04 49.12
CA ILE A 2 7.40 -1.59 48.54
C ILE A 2 6.93 -0.83 47.28
N ASN A 3 7.09 0.50 47.24
CA ASN A 3 6.74 1.29 46.07
C ASN A 3 7.64 1.00 44.87
N ASP A 4 8.93 0.70 45.10
CA ASP A 4 9.88 0.42 44.02
C ASP A 4 9.57 -0.91 43.33
N PHE A 5 9.17 -1.94 44.10
CA PHE A 5 8.76 -3.23 43.53
C PHE A 5 7.49 -3.10 42.67
N LYS A 6 6.51 -2.31 43.11
CA LYS A 6 5.26 -2.08 42.37
C LYS A 6 5.51 -1.32 41.05
N VAL A 7 6.40 -0.33 41.05
CA VAL A 7 6.79 0.43 39.85
C VAL A 7 7.50 -0.47 38.84
N ILE A 8 8.36 -1.39 39.28
CA ILE A 8 9.07 -2.33 38.39
C ILE A 8 8.08 -3.28 37.69
N ASP A 9 7.07 -3.79 38.42
CA ASP A 9 6.06 -4.71 37.86
C ASP A 9 5.14 -4.00 36.84
N GLU A 10 4.75 -2.75 37.10
CA GLU A 10 3.96 -1.92 36.17
C GLU A 10 4.72 -1.61 34.86
N GLN A 11 6.01 -1.29 34.96
CA GLN A 11 6.87 -1.06 33.79
C GLN A 11 7.09 -2.34 32.98
N TYR A 12 7.19 -3.48 33.66
CA TYR A 12 7.36 -4.80 33.04
C TYR A 12 6.10 -5.27 32.31
N GLU A 13 4.92 -5.10 32.91
CA GLU A 13 3.61 -5.31 32.28
C GLU A 13 3.39 -4.40 31.06
N ALA A 14 3.73 -3.12 31.17
CA ALA A 14 3.57 -2.14 30.10
C ALA A 14 4.47 -2.45 28.88
N GLY A 15 5.73 -2.81 29.12
CA GLY A 15 6.66 -3.24 28.06
C GLY A 15 6.19 -4.52 27.37
N ARG A 16 5.67 -5.48 28.13
CA ARG A 16 5.15 -6.74 27.60
C ARG A 16 3.90 -6.54 26.74
N LYS A 17 2.96 -5.67 27.14
CA LYS A 17 1.80 -5.27 26.32
C LYS A 17 2.20 -4.49 25.07
N ALA A 18 3.26 -3.67 25.17
CA ALA A 18 3.80 -2.93 24.03
C ALA A 18 4.28 -3.89 22.93
N LEU A 19 5.14 -4.86 23.30
CA LEU A 19 5.71 -5.86 22.42
C LEU A 19 4.66 -6.82 21.83
N ARG A 20 3.71 -7.30 22.66
CA ARG A 20 2.66 -8.25 22.22
C ARG A 20 1.84 -7.74 21.03
N SER A 21 1.50 -6.46 21.07
CA SER A 21 0.71 -5.79 20.03
C SER A 21 1.50 -5.58 18.73
N TYR A 22 2.81 -5.36 18.82
CA TYR A 22 3.67 -5.22 17.64
C TYR A 22 3.85 -6.58 16.95
N VAL A 23 4.05 -7.63 17.75
CA VAL A 23 4.13 -9.01 17.27
C VAL A 23 2.81 -9.47 16.65
N ILE A 24 1.66 -9.12 17.24
CA ILE A 24 0.33 -9.42 16.67
C ILE A 24 0.15 -8.75 15.30
N GLY A 25 0.53 -7.48 15.15
CA GLY A 25 0.45 -6.80 13.85
C GLY A 25 1.36 -7.40 12.79
N PHE A 26 2.58 -7.80 13.20
CA PHE A 26 3.53 -8.48 12.35
C PHE A 26 3.00 -9.85 11.85
N VAL A 27 2.47 -10.67 12.76
CA VAL A 27 1.91 -11.99 12.42
C VAL A 27 0.66 -11.85 11.54
N LEU A 28 -0.21 -10.88 11.81
CA LEU A 28 -1.40 -10.67 10.99
C LEU A 28 -1.06 -10.22 9.57
N SER A 29 -0.02 -9.39 9.39
CA SER A 29 0.49 -8.99 8.08
C SER A 29 1.06 -10.20 7.32
N ILE A 30 1.80 -11.08 7.98
CA ILE A 30 2.33 -12.32 7.36
C ILE A 30 1.19 -13.22 6.89
N ILE A 31 0.19 -13.48 7.74
CA ILE A 31 -0.96 -14.33 7.39
C ILE A 31 -1.72 -13.73 6.18
N LEU A 32 -1.96 -12.42 6.20
CA LEU A 32 -2.66 -11.74 5.11
C LEU A 32 -1.84 -11.69 3.82
N THR A 33 -0.52 -11.80 3.88
CA THR A 33 0.36 -11.92 2.69
C THR A 33 0.33 -13.34 2.13
N LEU A 34 0.32 -14.35 3.00
CA LEU A 34 0.35 -15.75 2.61
C LEU A 34 -0.93 -16.18 1.89
N ILE A 35 -2.10 -15.71 2.33
CA ILE A 35 -3.39 -16.02 1.70
C ILE A 35 -3.44 -15.67 0.20
N PRO A 36 -3.20 -14.42 -0.24
CA PRO A 36 -3.18 -14.07 -1.64
C PRO A 36 -2.00 -14.69 -2.38
N TYR A 37 -0.84 -14.85 -1.74
CA TYR A 37 0.30 -15.55 -2.34
C TYR A 37 -0.08 -16.98 -2.76
N PHE A 38 -0.74 -17.74 -1.89
CA PHE A 38 -1.20 -19.09 -2.23
C PHE A 38 -2.25 -19.10 -3.36
N ILE A 39 -3.13 -18.10 -3.41
CA ILE A 39 -4.14 -17.97 -4.47
C ILE A 39 -3.48 -17.72 -5.84
N VAL A 40 -2.43 -16.89 -5.89
CA VAL A 40 -1.71 -16.55 -7.14
C VAL A 40 -0.78 -17.67 -7.59
N VAL A 41 -0.03 -18.28 -6.66
CA VAL A 41 0.97 -19.32 -7.01
C VAL A 41 0.32 -20.60 -7.49
N LYS A 42 -0.87 -20.95 -6.98
CA LYS A 42 -1.58 -22.15 -7.47
C LYS A 42 -2.13 -22.01 -8.89
N HIS A 43 -2.01 -20.84 -9.54
CA HIS A 43 -2.32 -20.62 -10.95
C HIS A 43 -3.70 -21.19 -11.37
N LEU A 44 -4.67 -21.10 -10.45
CA LEU A 44 -5.99 -21.72 -10.62
C LEU A 44 -6.87 -21.00 -11.67
N MET A 45 -6.40 -19.90 -12.27
CA MET A 45 -7.15 -19.09 -13.23
C MET A 45 -6.28 -18.47 -14.33
N VAL A 46 -6.93 -18.21 -15.47
CA VAL A 46 -6.39 -17.60 -16.71
C VAL A 46 -5.61 -16.30 -16.45
N ASN A 47 -4.56 -16.06 -17.25
CA ASN A 47 -3.57 -14.98 -17.11
C ASN A 47 -4.14 -13.58 -16.78
N GLN A 48 -5.30 -13.18 -17.33
CA GLN A 48 -5.91 -11.89 -17.00
C GLN A 48 -6.46 -11.84 -15.57
N THR A 49 -7.12 -12.91 -15.12
CA THR A 49 -7.68 -12.99 -13.76
C THR A 49 -6.57 -13.03 -12.71
N ALA A 50 -5.43 -13.65 -13.04
CA ALA A 50 -4.25 -13.63 -12.19
C ALA A 50 -3.69 -12.21 -11.98
N VAL A 51 -3.63 -11.38 -13.03
CA VAL A 51 -3.20 -9.97 -12.92
C VAL A 51 -4.12 -9.17 -12.00
N PHE A 52 -5.43 -9.29 -12.18
CA PHE A 52 -6.39 -8.61 -11.30
C PHE A 52 -6.31 -9.10 -9.85
N ALA A 53 -6.13 -10.40 -9.62
CA ALA A 53 -5.95 -10.96 -8.29
C ALA A 53 -4.66 -10.46 -7.61
N VAL A 54 -3.55 -10.36 -8.35
CA VAL A 54 -2.29 -9.83 -7.84
C VAL A 54 -2.43 -8.35 -7.48
N VAL A 55 -2.94 -7.52 -8.39
CA VAL A 55 -3.12 -6.08 -8.15
C VAL A 55 -4.09 -5.84 -6.97
N GLY A 56 -5.20 -6.57 -6.93
CA GLY A 56 -6.15 -6.49 -5.82
C GLY A 56 -5.52 -6.89 -4.49
N SER A 57 -4.75 -7.97 -4.47
CA SER A 57 -4.03 -8.40 -3.26
C SER A 57 -2.97 -7.40 -2.82
N ALA A 58 -2.25 -6.77 -3.77
CA ALA A 58 -1.25 -5.75 -3.47
C ALA A 58 -1.87 -4.49 -2.86
N LEU A 59 -3.05 -4.07 -3.33
CA LEU A 59 -3.79 -2.94 -2.75
C LEU A 59 -4.27 -3.24 -1.33
N VAL A 60 -4.87 -4.42 -1.11
CA VAL A 60 -5.29 -4.84 0.24
C VAL A 60 -4.10 -4.93 1.19
N GLN A 61 -2.98 -5.49 0.70
CA GLN A 61 -1.75 -5.59 1.47
C GLN A 61 -1.19 -4.22 1.84
N LEU A 62 -1.18 -3.28 0.90
CA LEU A 62 -0.77 -1.89 1.16
C LEU A 62 -1.62 -1.27 2.26
N LEU A 63 -2.95 -1.42 2.22
CA LEU A 63 -3.85 -0.89 3.24
C LEU A 63 -3.57 -1.49 4.62
N VAL A 64 -3.38 -2.81 4.71
CA VAL A 64 -3.11 -3.49 5.99
C VAL A 64 -1.76 -3.10 6.56
N GLN A 65 -0.74 -3.00 5.73
CA GLN A 65 0.60 -2.60 6.16
C GLN A 65 0.61 -1.16 6.64
N VAL A 66 -0.15 -0.28 5.98
CA VAL A 66 -0.36 1.11 6.39
C VAL A 66 -1.14 1.18 7.72
N VAL A 67 -2.14 0.34 7.98
CA VAL A 67 -2.88 0.31 9.26
C VAL A 67 -2.08 -0.31 10.43
N PHE A 68 -1.34 -1.40 10.18
CA PHE A 68 -0.63 -2.15 11.22
C PHE A 68 0.78 -1.64 11.48
N PHE A 69 1.50 -1.23 10.44
CA PHE A 69 2.87 -0.74 10.58
C PHE A 69 2.88 0.76 10.90
N LEU A 70 1.93 1.52 10.36
CA LEU A 70 1.68 2.91 10.78
C LEU A 70 0.66 2.98 11.92
N HIS A 71 0.73 2.02 12.86
CA HIS A 71 -0.09 1.99 14.06
C HIS A 71 0.32 3.12 15.03
N LEU A 72 -0.22 4.30 14.76
CA LEU A 72 0.08 5.55 15.43
C LEU A 72 -0.73 5.72 16.73
N HIS A 73 -0.81 4.66 17.52
CA HIS A 73 -1.46 4.68 18.82
C HIS A 73 -0.68 3.86 19.83
N LYS A 74 0.30 4.50 20.49
CA LYS A 74 0.73 4.08 21.84
C LYS A 74 1.11 5.23 22.78
N LYS A 75 0.57 6.44 22.58
CA LYS A 75 0.46 7.39 23.70
C LYS A 75 -0.89 8.10 23.69
N SER A 76 -1.45 8.20 24.89
CA SER A 76 -2.72 8.81 25.24
C SER A 76 -2.88 10.19 24.57
N LYS A 77 -3.79 10.29 23.58
CA LYS A 77 -4.12 11.44 22.70
C LYS A 77 -3.03 11.73 21.63
N PRO A 78 -3.34 11.70 20.30
CA PRO A 78 -4.15 12.76 19.66
C PRO A 78 -4.97 12.30 18.41
N HIS A 79 -6.29 12.53 18.41
CA HIS A 79 -7.16 12.32 17.22
C HIS A 79 -6.65 12.99 15.93
N TRP A 80 -5.83 14.04 16.07
CA TRP A 80 -5.18 14.76 14.98
C TRP A 80 -4.31 13.89 14.09
N ASN A 81 -3.63 12.88 14.64
CA ASN A 81 -2.76 12.06 13.81
C ASN A 81 -3.57 11.15 12.86
N LEU A 82 -4.75 10.69 13.29
CA LEU A 82 -5.67 9.95 12.42
C LEU A 82 -6.17 10.85 11.27
N ILE A 83 -6.43 12.14 11.54
CA ILE A 83 -6.83 13.11 10.51
C ILE A 83 -5.74 13.30 9.45
N VAL A 84 -4.48 13.46 9.87
CA VAL A 84 -3.35 13.65 8.95
C VAL A 84 -3.13 12.39 8.11
N PHE A 85 -3.29 11.22 8.72
CA PHE A 85 -3.16 9.94 8.04
C PHE A 85 -4.21 9.71 6.95
N ILE A 86 -5.49 9.95 7.26
CA ILE A 86 -6.58 9.86 6.28
C ILE A 86 -6.35 10.86 5.14
N PHE A 87 -5.87 12.06 5.47
CA PHE A 87 -5.51 13.07 4.47
C PHE A 87 -4.36 12.61 3.55
N THR A 88 -3.32 11.97 4.09
CA THR A 88 -2.23 11.38 3.28
C THR A 88 -2.75 10.30 2.34
N ILE A 89 -3.60 9.38 2.82
CA ILE A 89 -4.19 8.33 1.98
C ILE A 89 -5.02 8.92 0.85
N LEU A 90 -5.84 9.93 1.17
CA LEU A 90 -6.64 10.65 0.17
C LEU A 90 -5.75 11.27 -0.92
N ILE A 91 -4.66 11.94 -0.53
CA ILE A 91 -3.68 12.51 -1.47
C ILE A 91 -3.08 11.41 -2.35
N VAL A 92 -2.66 10.29 -1.77
CA VAL A 92 -2.08 9.17 -2.55
C VAL A 92 -3.07 8.64 -3.58
N ILE A 93 -4.35 8.48 -3.22
CA ILE A 93 -5.39 8.05 -4.15
C ILE A 93 -5.55 9.06 -5.29
N ILE A 94 -5.63 10.35 -4.97
CA ILE A 94 -5.76 11.42 -5.97
C ILE A 94 -4.54 11.47 -6.89
N LEU A 95 -3.32 11.33 -6.35
CA LEU A 95 -2.09 11.33 -7.13
C LEU A 95 -2.00 10.12 -8.05
N VAL A 96 -2.33 8.92 -7.59
CA VAL A 96 -2.28 7.71 -8.41
C VAL A 96 -3.37 7.76 -9.48
N ALA A 97 -4.62 8.02 -9.11
CA ALA A 97 -5.73 8.12 -10.07
C ALA A 97 -5.50 9.28 -11.06
N GLY A 98 -5.07 10.43 -10.56
CA GLY A 98 -4.73 11.61 -11.37
C GLY A 98 -3.55 11.36 -12.31
N SER A 99 -2.49 10.70 -11.84
CA SER A 99 -1.33 10.34 -12.67
C SER A 99 -1.72 9.36 -13.78
N LEU A 100 -2.48 8.30 -13.47
CA LEU A 100 -2.99 7.39 -14.48
C LEU A 100 -3.91 8.10 -15.47
N TRP A 101 -4.80 8.97 -15.00
CA TRP A 101 -5.71 9.74 -15.85
C TRP A 101 -4.96 10.68 -16.79
N VAL A 102 -4.00 11.44 -16.25
CA VAL A 102 -3.18 12.38 -17.02
C VAL A 102 -2.35 11.63 -18.04
N MET A 103 -1.70 10.52 -17.68
CA MET A 103 -0.92 9.72 -18.62
C MET A 103 -1.81 9.10 -19.71
N TYR A 104 -3.00 8.60 -19.36
CA TYR A 104 -3.95 8.06 -20.34
C TYR A 104 -4.44 9.16 -21.31
N ASN A 105 -4.77 10.34 -20.78
CA ASN A 105 -5.24 11.46 -21.57
C ASN A 105 -4.12 12.06 -22.44
N LEU A 106 -2.92 12.21 -21.90
CA LEU A 106 -1.75 12.66 -22.68
C LEU A 106 -1.41 11.66 -23.78
N ASN A 107 -1.41 10.36 -23.49
CA ASN A 107 -1.18 9.33 -24.50
C ASN A 107 -2.25 9.43 -25.61
N TYR A 108 -3.53 9.51 -25.26
CA TYR A 108 -4.61 9.69 -26.23
C TYR A 108 -4.45 10.97 -27.07
N ASN A 109 -4.02 12.09 -26.47
CA ASN A 109 -3.81 13.37 -27.17
C ASN A 109 -2.47 13.46 -27.93
N MET A 110 -1.48 12.63 -27.61
CA MET A 110 -0.17 12.61 -28.27
C MET A 110 -0.02 11.49 -29.29
N THR A 111 -0.92 10.49 -29.30
CA THR A 111 -0.98 9.46 -30.35
C THR A 111 -1.42 10.00 -31.72
N GLU A 112 -1.78 11.28 -31.82
CA GLU A 112 -2.11 11.96 -33.09
C GLU A 112 -0.98 12.92 -33.53
N VAL A 113 0.27 12.43 -33.59
CA VAL A 113 1.34 13.05 -34.40
C VAL A 113 2.12 11.96 -35.12
N SER A 114 1.72 11.68 -36.36
CA SER A 114 2.65 11.26 -37.42
C SER A 114 2.26 11.89 -38.76
N PRO A 115 2.61 13.16 -39.02
CA PRO A 115 2.64 13.73 -40.35
C PRO A 115 4.04 13.58 -40.97
N PHE A 116 4.76 12.47 -40.73
CA PHE A 116 5.88 12.14 -41.62
C PHE A 116 5.28 11.63 -42.93
N ASN A 117 4.92 12.61 -43.74
CA ASN A 117 5.15 12.63 -45.17
C ASN A 117 5.70 11.30 -45.71
N SER A 118 4.79 10.42 -46.13
CA SER A 118 5.14 9.20 -46.86
C SER A 118 5.66 9.48 -48.29
N ASN A 119 5.98 10.72 -48.64
CA ASN A 119 6.41 11.15 -49.97
C ASN A 119 7.78 11.87 -50.01
N GLU A 120 8.59 11.88 -48.94
CA GLU A 120 9.87 12.62 -48.92
C GLU A 120 11.09 11.74 -48.64
N GLY A 121 11.18 10.64 -49.37
CA GLY A 121 12.33 9.72 -49.30
C GLY A 121 12.51 8.78 -50.49
N TYR A 122 11.95 9.07 -51.66
CA TYR A 122 12.25 8.34 -52.90
C TYR A 122 12.86 9.31 -53.91
N ILE A 123 14.20 9.32 -53.98
CA ILE A 123 14.94 9.88 -55.10
C ILE A 123 15.17 8.72 -56.07
N PRO A 124 14.50 8.67 -57.23
CA PRO A 124 14.82 7.70 -58.27
C PRO A 124 16.13 8.09 -58.98
N GLU A 125 17.07 7.15 -59.06
CA GLU A 125 18.16 7.15 -60.05
C GLU A 125 17.63 6.82 -61.45
#